data_AF-B9BR70-F1
#
_entry.id   AF-B9BR70-F1
#
_cell.length_a   1.000
_cell.length_b   1.000
_cell.length_c   1.000
_cell.angle_alpha   90.00
_cell.angle_beta   90.00
_cell.angle_gamma   90.00
#
_symmetry.space_group_name_H-M   'P 1'
#
loop_
_entity.id
_entity.type
_entity.pdbx_description
1 polymer ?
#
loop_
_entity_poly.entity_id
_entity_poly.type
_entity_poly.pdbx_seq_one_letter_code
_entity_poly.pdbx_strand_id
1 'polypeptide(L)'
;MNKLPEITLAFWIMKICATTLGETGGDLLSMTLNVGYAVSSILLFGFFVVTLGAQLRTTRYRPAVYWAVIVATSTAGTTMSDFMDRTLGLGYALGTSILVAILLSIFAIWRLSGESLSVDRIRTRKVEMLYWIAILFSNTLGTALGDFLADSSGLGFGGGALLIGGLLAAIVVAHYFTRISGVLLFWGAFVLTRPFGATVGDLLTKPTAKGGLALGTVGSSAVLLGVLVAMVAYAMLAQQRQRGMTPARVAQRVDD
;
A
#
# COMPACT_ATOMS: atom_id res chain seq x y z
N MET A 1 -16.19 -15.33 -4.65
CA MET A 1 -16.46 -14.34 -3.58
C MET A 1 -15.26 -13.41 -3.52
N ASN A 2 -15.45 -12.10 -3.56
CA ASN A 2 -14.32 -11.17 -3.54
C ASN A 2 -13.65 -11.16 -2.16
N LYS A 3 -12.31 -11.22 -2.16
CA LYS A 3 -11.46 -11.14 -0.96
C LYS A 3 -10.94 -9.72 -0.70
N LEU A 4 -11.35 -8.77 -1.52
CA LEU A 4 -10.82 -7.42 -1.59
C LEU A 4 -11.91 -6.40 -1.26
N PRO A 5 -11.54 -5.23 -0.71
CA PRO A 5 -12.49 -4.15 -0.46
C PRO A 5 -13.08 -3.60 -1.76
N GLU A 6 -14.27 -3.00 -1.65
CA GLU A 6 -14.81 -2.14 -2.70
C GLU A 6 -13.95 -0.87 -2.82
N ILE A 7 -13.67 -0.47 -4.06
CA ILE A 7 -12.85 0.71 -4.39
C ILE A 7 -13.71 1.97 -4.21
N THR A 8 -13.84 2.42 -2.97
CA THR A 8 -14.57 3.63 -2.58
C THR A 8 -13.60 4.73 -2.17
N LEU A 9 -14.11 5.94 -1.86
CA LEU A 9 -13.28 7.00 -1.27
C LEU A 9 -12.60 6.54 0.04
N ALA A 10 -13.32 5.77 0.87
CA ALA A 10 -12.79 5.23 2.11
C ALA A 10 -11.60 4.27 1.86
N PHE A 11 -11.62 3.50 0.76
CA PHE A 11 -10.48 2.68 0.37
C PHE A 11 -9.22 3.51 0.13
N TRP A 12 -9.34 4.60 -0.61
CA TRP A 12 -8.19 5.47 -0.91
C TRP A 12 -7.65 6.18 0.33
N ILE A 13 -8.54 6.66 1.21
CA ILE A 13 -8.12 7.25 2.50
C ILE A 13 -7.36 6.23 3.34
N MET A 14 -7.93 5.04 3.55
CA MET A 14 -7.25 3.98 4.31
C MET A 14 -5.93 3.56 3.64
N LYS A 15 -5.86 3.54 2.32
CA LYS A 15 -4.64 3.21 1.57
C LYS A 15 -3.56 4.25 1.83
N ILE A 16 -3.86 5.54 1.76
CA ILE A 16 -2.92 6.62 2.05
C ILE A 16 -2.45 6.54 3.51
N CYS A 17 -3.37 6.34 4.47
CA CYS A 17 -2.99 6.16 5.88
C CYS A 17 -2.07 4.95 6.06
N ALA A 18 -2.39 3.81 5.43
CA ALA A 18 -1.61 2.59 5.54
C ALA A 18 -0.23 2.70 4.88
N THR A 19 -0.11 3.40 3.75
CA THR A 19 1.20 3.62 3.11
C THR A 19 2.04 4.61 3.91
N THR A 20 1.44 5.69 4.40
CA THR A 20 2.14 6.66 5.27
C THR A 20 2.60 5.97 6.55
N LEU A 21 1.76 5.15 7.19
CA LEU A 21 2.12 4.33 8.35
C LEU A 21 3.24 3.34 8.01
N GLY A 22 3.19 2.77 6.81
CA GLY A 22 4.21 1.86 6.32
C GLY A 22 5.60 2.50 6.31
N GLU A 23 5.67 3.74 5.85
CA GLU A 23 6.90 4.54 5.84
C GLU A 23 7.39 4.82 7.25
N THR A 24 6.55 5.49 8.05
CA THR A 24 6.94 5.92 9.38
C THR A 24 7.22 4.75 10.31
N GLY A 25 6.53 3.62 10.13
CA GLY A 25 6.73 2.39 10.88
C GLY A 25 8.00 1.63 10.48
N GLY A 26 8.34 1.62 9.19
CA GLY A 26 9.62 1.10 8.70
C GLY A 26 10.79 1.87 9.29
N ASP A 27 10.76 3.19 9.18
CA ASP A 27 11.73 4.13 9.75
C ASP A 27 11.81 4.08 11.28
N LEU A 28 10.67 3.89 11.93
CA LEU A 28 10.63 3.73 13.38
C LEU A 28 11.48 2.52 13.80
N LEU A 29 11.31 1.38 13.12
CA LEU A 29 12.07 0.18 13.46
C LEU A 29 13.54 0.30 13.05
N SER A 30 13.81 0.73 11.82
CA SER A 30 15.16 0.75 11.25
C SER A 30 16.04 1.86 11.83
N MET A 31 15.52 3.10 11.90
CA MET A 31 16.27 4.29 12.28
C MET A 31 16.07 4.64 13.76
N THR A 32 14.82 4.71 14.21
CA THR A 32 14.52 5.28 15.55
C THR A 32 14.84 4.30 16.67
N LEU A 33 14.50 3.01 16.49
CA LEU A 33 14.86 1.93 17.40
C LEU A 33 16.27 1.39 17.13
N ASN A 34 16.96 1.92 16.11
CA ASN A 34 18.33 1.57 15.73
C ASN A 34 18.55 0.06 15.50
N VAL A 35 17.52 -0.65 15.02
CA VAL A 35 17.60 -2.08 14.67
C VAL A 35 18.38 -2.28 13.36
N GLY A 36 18.45 -1.25 12.53
CA GLY A 36 19.14 -1.26 11.24
C GLY A 36 18.29 -1.84 10.10
N TYR A 37 18.59 -1.44 8.86
CA TYR A 37 17.77 -1.76 7.70
C TYR A 37 17.73 -3.25 7.36
N ALA A 38 18.84 -3.97 7.49
CA ALA A 38 18.93 -5.40 7.16
C ALA A 38 18.04 -6.25 8.09
N VAL A 39 18.21 -6.09 9.40
CA VAL A 39 17.43 -6.85 10.41
C VAL A 39 15.96 -6.45 10.36
N SER A 40 15.66 -5.15 10.22
CA SER A 40 14.29 -4.65 10.08
C SER A 40 13.61 -5.22 8.84
N SER A 41 14.33 -5.32 7.71
CA SER A 41 13.82 -5.93 6.47
C SER A 41 13.46 -7.40 6.67
N ILE A 42 14.31 -8.17 7.34
CA ILE A 42 14.03 -9.59 7.63
C ILE A 42 12.79 -9.73 8.52
N LEU A 43 12.70 -8.95 9.59
CA LEU A 43 11.58 -8.99 10.54
C LEU A 43 10.25 -8.61 9.88
N LEU A 44 10.23 -7.47 9.17
CA LEU A 44 9.01 -6.96 8.53
C LEU A 44 8.60 -7.81 7.32
N PHE A 45 9.57 -8.34 6.57
CA PHE A 45 9.27 -9.31 5.51
C PHE A 45 8.70 -10.61 6.07
N GLY A 46 9.24 -11.11 7.20
CA GLY A 46 8.66 -12.24 7.92
C GLY A 46 7.22 -11.98 8.36
N PHE A 47 6.94 -10.80 8.92
CA PHE A 47 5.58 -10.37 9.27
C PHE A 47 4.66 -10.28 8.04
N PHE A 48 5.16 -9.77 6.92
CA PHE A 48 4.44 -9.78 5.64
C PHE A 48 4.11 -11.20 5.18
N VAL A 49 5.05 -12.15 5.23
CA VAL A 49 4.80 -13.55 4.84
C VAL A 49 3.71 -14.19 5.71
N VAL A 50 3.72 -13.95 7.02
CA VAL A 50 2.70 -14.46 7.94
C VAL A 50 1.32 -13.88 7.64
N THR A 51 1.22 -12.56 7.48
CA THR A 51 -0.04 -11.87 7.19
C THR A 51 -0.58 -12.24 5.81
N LEU A 52 0.29 -12.35 4.80
CA LEU A 52 -0.04 -12.85 3.47
C LEU A 52 -0.58 -14.29 3.53
N GLY A 53 0.07 -15.17 4.30
CA GLY A 53 -0.40 -16.53 4.52
C GLY A 53 -1.82 -16.59 5.09
N ALA A 54 -2.15 -15.70 6.04
CA ALA A 54 -3.50 -15.57 6.57
C ALA A 54 -4.51 -15.07 5.51
N GLN A 55 -4.12 -14.14 4.66
CA GLN A 55 -4.95 -13.62 3.56
C GLN A 55 -5.22 -14.70 2.49
N LEU A 56 -4.21 -15.45 2.07
CA LEU A 56 -4.34 -16.51 1.07
C LEU A 56 -5.27 -17.64 1.56
N ARG A 57 -5.27 -17.93 2.86
CA ARG A 57 -6.18 -18.91 3.50
C ARG A 57 -7.62 -18.41 3.65
N THR A 58 -7.82 -17.09 3.66
CA THR A 58 -9.14 -16.50 3.84
C THR A 58 -9.97 -16.64 2.57
N THR A 59 -11.25 -17.02 2.68
CA THR A 59 -12.15 -17.26 1.53
C THR A 59 -13.12 -16.10 1.25
N ARG A 60 -13.18 -15.09 2.12
CA ARG A 60 -14.08 -13.93 2.02
C ARG A 60 -13.36 -12.67 2.48
N TYR A 61 -13.74 -11.50 1.98
CA TYR A 61 -13.15 -10.23 2.44
C TYR A 61 -13.27 -10.08 3.97
N ARG A 62 -12.10 -10.00 4.63
CA ARG A 62 -11.93 -9.68 6.05
C ARG A 62 -11.10 -8.40 6.15
N PRO A 63 -11.71 -7.24 6.48
CA PRO A 63 -11.02 -5.96 6.50
C PRO A 63 -9.70 -5.98 7.27
N ALA A 64 -9.69 -6.53 8.49
CA ALA A 64 -8.50 -6.58 9.33
C ALA A 64 -7.34 -7.35 8.70
N VAL A 65 -7.60 -8.51 8.08
CA VAL A 65 -6.54 -9.32 7.45
C VAL A 65 -5.99 -8.59 6.23
N TYR A 66 -6.86 -8.05 5.37
CA TYR A 66 -6.46 -7.33 4.18
C TYR A 66 -5.60 -6.11 4.50
N TRP A 67 -6.05 -5.26 5.43
CA TRP A 67 -5.33 -4.06 5.82
C TRP A 67 -4.04 -4.38 6.58
N ALA A 68 -4.00 -5.48 7.36
CA ALA A 68 -2.75 -5.95 7.96
C ALA A 68 -1.72 -6.35 6.89
N VAL A 69 -2.12 -7.06 5.82
CA VAL A 69 -1.21 -7.35 4.71
C VAL A 69 -0.73 -6.06 4.05
N ILE A 70 -1.62 -5.11 3.79
CA ILE A 70 -1.28 -3.81 3.17
C ILE A 70 -0.29 -3.01 4.02
N VAL A 71 -0.45 -2.98 5.35
CA VAL A 71 0.52 -2.33 6.23
C VAL A 71 1.84 -3.10 6.21
N ALA A 72 1.80 -4.42 6.38
CA ALA A 72 2.99 -5.27 6.43
C ALA A 72 3.83 -5.19 5.14
N THR A 73 3.18 -5.22 3.97
CA THR A 73 3.88 -5.07 2.69
C THR A 73 4.41 -3.66 2.50
N SER A 74 3.77 -2.64 3.06
CA SER A 74 4.25 -1.25 2.98
C SER A 74 5.47 -1.04 3.86
N THR A 75 5.44 -1.51 5.12
CA THR A 75 6.58 -1.44 6.05
C THR A 75 7.76 -2.26 5.55
N ALA A 76 7.52 -3.48 5.05
CA ALA A 76 8.57 -4.32 4.49
C ALA A 76 9.18 -3.72 3.22
N GLY A 77 8.34 -3.11 2.37
CA GLY A 77 8.77 -2.42 1.17
C GLY A 77 9.70 -1.24 1.46
N THR A 78 9.38 -0.42 2.47
CA THR A 78 10.24 0.69 2.91
C THR A 78 11.61 0.20 3.32
N THR A 79 11.69 -0.72 4.29
CA THR A 79 12.98 -1.17 4.80
C THR A 79 13.81 -1.89 3.75
N MET A 80 13.16 -2.61 2.82
CA MET A 80 13.86 -3.26 1.71
C MET A 80 14.40 -2.23 0.71
N SER A 81 13.66 -1.15 0.44
CA SER A 81 14.13 -0.04 -0.38
C SER A 81 15.34 0.63 0.25
N ASP A 82 15.23 1.01 1.53
CA ASP A 82 16.34 1.64 2.26
C ASP A 82 17.57 0.74 2.33
N PHE A 83 17.36 -0.57 2.53
CA PHE A 83 18.46 -1.53 2.54
C PHE A 83 19.17 -1.56 1.17
N MET A 84 18.41 -1.59 0.08
CA MET A 84 18.96 -1.56 -1.29
C MET A 84 19.71 -0.26 -1.59
N ASP A 85 19.10 0.88 -1.28
CA ASP A 85 19.63 2.17 -1.70
C ASP A 85 20.75 2.67 -0.78
N ARG A 86 20.58 2.50 0.53
CA ARG A 86 21.48 3.07 1.56
C ARG A 86 22.52 2.06 2.05
N THR A 87 22.15 0.80 2.25
CA THR A 87 23.08 -0.22 2.82
C THR A 87 23.86 -0.97 1.76
N LEU A 88 23.22 -1.40 0.66
CA LEU A 88 23.92 -1.99 -0.49
C LEU A 88 24.60 -0.94 -1.37
N GLY A 89 24.29 0.34 -1.16
CA GLY A 89 24.95 1.45 -1.86
C GLY A 89 24.58 1.58 -3.34
N LEU A 90 23.43 1.00 -3.75
CA LEU A 90 22.95 1.13 -5.13
C LEU A 90 22.60 2.58 -5.47
N GLY A 91 22.16 3.35 -4.47
CA GLY A 91 21.63 4.70 -4.63
C GLY A 91 20.25 4.72 -5.28
N TYR A 92 19.48 5.76 -4.96
CA TYR A 92 18.06 5.82 -5.30
C TYR A 92 17.75 5.76 -6.80
N ALA A 93 18.62 6.32 -7.66
CA ALA A 93 18.41 6.31 -9.10
C ALA A 93 18.46 4.88 -9.69
N LEU A 94 19.49 4.11 -9.31
CA LEU A 94 19.68 2.74 -9.78
C LEU A 94 18.64 1.81 -9.14
N GLY A 95 18.41 1.93 -7.83
CA GLY A 95 17.41 1.16 -7.11
C GLY A 95 16.00 1.35 -7.67
N THR A 96 15.59 2.60 -7.88
CA THR A 96 14.32 2.93 -8.54
C THR A 96 14.22 2.31 -9.93
N SER A 97 15.27 2.43 -10.76
CA SER A 97 15.27 1.88 -12.13
C SER A 97 15.13 0.37 -12.16
N ILE A 98 15.82 -0.35 -11.26
CA ILE A 98 15.70 -1.80 -11.09
C ILE A 98 14.27 -2.18 -10.68
N LEU A 99 13.71 -1.47 -9.70
CA LEU A 99 12.36 -1.74 -9.19
C LEU A 99 11.28 -1.45 -10.24
N VAL A 100 11.44 -0.41 -11.07
CA VAL A 100 10.58 -0.16 -12.23
C VAL A 100 10.64 -1.34 -13.21
N ALA A 101 11.85 -1.80 -13.58
CA ALA A 101 12.02 -2.91 -14.51
C ALA A 101 11.37 -4.21 -14.00
N ILE A 102 11.53 -4.51 -12.70
CA ILE A 102 10.90 -5.67 -12.06
C ILE A 102 9.37 -5.53 -12.09
N LEU A 103 8.84 -4.37 -11.70
CA LEU A 103 7.40 -4.15 -11.65
C LEU A 103 6.75 -4.26 -13.04
N LEU A 104 7.39 -3.68 -14.07
CA LEU A 104 6.95 -3.81 -15.46
C LEU A 104 6.99 -5.27 -15.94
N SER A 105 8.02 -6.03 -15.54
CA SER A 105 8.13 -7.45 -15.85
C SER A 105 7.02 -8.27 -15.21
N ILE A 106 6.65 -7.97 -13.96
CA ILE A 106 5.52 -8.61 -13.26
C ILE A 106 4.20 -8.33 -14.00
N PHE A 107 3.95 -7.08 -14.39
CA PHE A 107 2.75 -6.74 -15.16
C PHE A 107 2.73 -7.39 -16.54
N ALA A 108 3.88 -7.48 -17.21
CA ALA A 108 4.01 -8.17 -18.48
C ALA A 108 3.70 -9.67 -18.34
N ILE A 109 4.31 -10.36 -17.36
CA ILE A 109 4.05 -11.79 -17.09
C ILE A 109 2.59 -12.02 -16.73
N TRP A 110 1.98 -11.15 -15.91
CA TRP A 110 0.58 -11.25 -15.57
C TRP A 110 -0.30 -11.08 -16.82
N ARG A 111 -0.01 -10.07 -17.66
CA ARG A 111 -0.74 -9.84 -18.91
C ARG A 111 -0.62 -11.01 -19.88
N LEU A 112 0.57 -11.59 -20.00
CA LEU A 112 0.85 -12.76 -20.86
C LEU A 112 0.25 -14.05 -20.32
N SER A 113 -0.03 -14.14 -19.02
CA SER A 113 -0.71 -15.29 -18.42
C SER A 113 -2.17 -15.44 -18.85
N GLY A 114 -2.73 -14.48 -19.60
CA GLY A 114 -4.13 -14.47 -20.04
C GLY A 114 -5.13 -14.11 -18.94
N GLU A 115 -4.65 -13.88 -17.73
CA GLU A 115 -5.45 -13.52 -16.57
C GLU A 115 -5.81 -12.03 -16.57
N SER A 116 -6.94 -11.67 -15.99
CA SER A 116 -7.35 -10.27 -15.91
C SER A 116 -6.48 -9.52 -14.88
N LEU A 117 -6.02 -8.33 -15.26
CA LEU A 117 -5.42 -7.35 -14.33
C LEU A 117 -6.47 -6.67 -13.42
N SER A 118 -7.75 -6.99 -13.60
CA SER A 118 -8.84 -6.48 -12.78
C SER A 118 -8.78 -7.07 -11.37
N VAL A 119 -8.77 -6.17 -10.40
CA VAL A 119 -8.74 -6.48 -8.97
C VAL A 119 -10.08 -7.07 -8.50
N ASP A 120 -11.16 -6.87 -9.25
CA ASP A 120 -12.49 -7.40 -8.92
C ASP A 120 -12.65 -8.90 -9.22
N ARG A 121 -11.71 -9.50 -9.96
CA ARG A 121 -11.79 -10.91 -10.42
C ARG A 121 -10.60 -11.75 -10.00
N ILE A 122 -10.14 -11.63 -8.76
CA ILE A 122 -9.15 -12.54 -8.20
C ILE A 122 -9.83 -13.87 -7.84
N ARG A 123 -9.81 -14.83 -8.78
CA ARG A 123 -10.47 -16.14 -8.63
C ARG A 123 -9.52 -17.28 -8.28
N THR A 124 -8.23 -17.17 -8.63
CA THR A 124 -7.23 -18.24 -8.45
C THR A 124 -6.14 -17.80 -7.48
N ARG A 125 -5.53 -18.76 -6.77
CA ARG A 125 -4.38 -18.49 -5.89
C ARG A 125 -3.19 -17.92 -6.67
N LYS A 126 -3.02 -18.33 -7.93
CA LYS A 126 -1.96 -17.82 -8.82
C LYS A 126 -2.12 -16.32 -9.06
N VAL A 127 -3.32 -15.86 -9.42
CA VAL A 127 -3.60 -14.43 -9.62
C VAL A 127 -3.48 -13.66 -8.31
N GLU A 128 -3.93 -14.24 -7.19
CA GLU A 128 -3.78 -13.62 -5.87
C GLU A 128 -2.31 -13.44 -5.49
N MET A 129 -1.44 -14.42 -5.77
CA MET A 129 0.01 -14.28 -5.55
C MET A 129 0.63 -13.21 -6.45
N LEU A 130 0.31 -13.19 -7.74
CA LEU A 130 0.80 -12.16 -8.66
C LEU A 130 0.40 -10.74 -8.20
N TYR A 131 -0.83 -10.59 -7.72
CA TYR A 131 -1.33 -9.35 -7.14
C TYR A 131 -0.48 -8.91 -5.93
N TRP A 132 -0.23 -9.78 -4.96
CA TRP A 132 0.56 -9.43 -3.77
C TRP A 132 2.04 -9.20 -4.08
N ILE A 133 2.61 -9.92 -5.04
CA ILE A 133 3.98 -9.69 -5.53
C ILE A 133 4.06 -8.32 -6.20
N ALA A 134 3.12 -7.97 -7.08
CA ALA A 134 3.07 -6.65 -7.71
C ALA A 134 2.95 -5.54 -6.67
N ILE A 135 2.14 -5.73 -5.62
CA ILE A 135 2.02 -4.77 -4.51
C ILE A 135 3.33 -4.63 -3.76
N LEU A 136 4.02 -5.72 -3.42
CA LEU A 136 5.28 -5.65 -2.69
C LEU A 136 6.31 -4.83 -3.46
N PHE A 137 6.55 -5.15 -4.72
CA PHE A 137 7.50 -4.41 -5.55
C PHE A 137 7.05 -2.98 -5.83
N SER A 138 5.75 -2.74 -5.99
CA SER A 138 5.21 -1.38 -6.07
C SER A 138 5.45 -0.60 -4.78
N ASN A 139 5.39 -1.23 -3.61
CA ASN A 139 5.61 -0.58 -2.33
C ASN A 139 7.09 -0.22 -2.13
N THR A 140 7.99 -1.14 -2.48
CA THR A 140 9.45 -0.89 -2.49
C THR A 140 9.78 0.22 -3.48
N LEU A 141 9.28 0.13 -4.73
CA LEU A 141 9.47 1.15 -5.75
C LEU A 141 8.99 2.53 -5.29
N GLY A 142 7.81 2.60 -4.67
CA GLY A 142 7.26 3.87 -4.22
C GLY A 142 8.11 4.53 -3.13
N THR A 143 8.79 3.75 -2.29
CA THR A 143 9.73 4.32 -1.31
C THR A 143 10.97 4.86 -2.01
N ALA A 144 11.63 4.03 -2.83
CA ALA A 144 12.82 4.43 -3.61
C ALA A 144 12.56 5.68 -4.46
N LEU A 145 11.40 5.73 -5.13
CA LEU A 145 11.01 6.86 -5.96
C LEU A 145 10.68 8.10 -5.13
N GLY A 146 10.02 7.93 -3.97
CA GLY A 146 9.74 9.03 -3.05
C GLY A 146 11.03 9.68 -2.55
N ASP A 147 11.96 8.85 -2.09
CA ASP A 147 13.28 9.28 -1.63
C ASP A 147 14.11 9.87 -2.76
N PHE A 148 14.09 9.27 -3.95
CA PHE A 148 14.76 9.83 -5.13
C PHE A 148 14.25 11.24 -5.44
N LEU A 149 12.93 11.44 -5.43
CA LEU A 149 12.34 12.75 -5.67
C LEU A 149 12.72 13.74 -4.56
N ALA A 150 12.73 13.31 -3.31
CA ALA A 150 13.06 14.20 -2.19
C ALA A 150 14.55 14.56 -2.13
N ASP A 151 15.44 13.55 -2.14
CA ASP A 151 16.87 13.72 -1.86
C ASP A 151 17.70 14.01 -3.12
N SER A 152 17.35 13.42 -4.27
CA SER A 152 18.21 13.43 -5.47
C SER A 152 17.73 14.35 -6.58
N SER A 153 16.42 14.58 -6.71
CA SER A 153 15.86 15.40 -7.79
C SER A 153 15.91 16.91 -7.52
N GLY A 154 16.15 17.32 -6.28
CA GLY A 154 16.11 18.72 -5.84
C GLY A 154 14.71 19.26 -5.51
N LEU A 155 13.65 18.44 -5.62
CA LEU A 155 12.27 18.83 -5.29
C LEU A 155 12.01 18.90 -3.77
N GLY A 156 12.77 18.16 -2.96
CA GLY A 156 12.49 17.99 -1.54
C GLY A 156 11.18 17.24 -1.26
N PHE A 157 10.88 16.96 0.00
CA PHE A 157 9.68 16.20 0.39
C PHE A 157 8.38 16.89 -0.04
N GLY A 158 8.27 18.20 0.16
CA GLY A 158 7.09 18.99 -0.23
C GLY A 158 6.87 19.04 -1.74
N GLY A 159 7.93 19.27 -2.53
CA GLY A 159 7.84 19.28 -3.99
C GLY A 159 7.51 17.89 -4.56
N GLY A 160 8.09 16.83 -3.98
CA GLY A 160 7.76 15.44 -4.32
C GLY A 160 6.30 15.11 -4.05
N ALA A 161 5.78 15.46 -2.87
CA ALA A 161 4.38 15.25 -2.51
C ALA A 161 3.42 16.01 -3.44
N LEU A 162 3.75 17.26 -3.81
CA LEU A 162 2.95 18.04 -4.76
C LEU A 162 2.95 17.45 -6.17
N LEU A 163 4.11 17.01 -6.66
CA LEU A 163 4.23 16.39 -7.98
C LEU A 163 3.40 15.11 -8.06
N ILE A 164 3.55 14.20 -7.09
CA ILE A 164 2.83 12.94 -7.08
C ILE A 164 1.34 13.16 -6.83
N GLY A 165 0.99 14.10 -5.93
CA GLY A 165 -0.39 14.52 -5.70
C GLY A 165 -1.05 15.09 -6.97
N GLY A 166 -0.31 15.87 -7.75
CA GLY A 166 -0.75 16.38 -9.06
C GLY A 166 -0.97 15.26 -10.08
N LEU A 167 -0.10 14.25 -10.12
CA LEU A 167 -0.29 13.08 -10.98
C LEU A 167 -1.51 12.25 -10.55
N LEU A 168 -1.76 12.08 -9.25
CA LEU A 168 -2.97 11.44 -8.75
C LEU A 168 -4.22 12.24 -9.12
N ALA A 169 -4.20 13.56 -8.99
CA ALA A 169 -5.29 14.43 -9.43
C ALA A 169 -5.53 14.30 -10.94
N ALA A 170 -4.47 14.25 -11.75
CA ALA A 170 -4.56 14.01 -13.20
C ALA A 170 -5.20 12.66 -13.53
N ILE A 171 -4.92 11.60 -12.75
CA ILE A 171 -5.58 10.30 -12.90
C ILE A 171 -7.08 10.39 -12.56
N VAL A 172 -7.45 11.12 -11.51
CA VAL A 172 -8.85 11.36 -11.16
C VAL A 172 -9.56 12.12 -12.27
N VAL A 173 -8.95 13.18 -12.82
CA VAL A 173 -9.49 13.91 -13.96
C VAL A 173 -9.62 12.98 -15.18
N ALA A 174 -8.57 12.21 -15.50
CA ALA A 174 -8.63 11.26 -16.60
C ALA A 174 -9.75 10.23 -16.43
N HIS A 175 -10.04 9.79 -15.20
CA HIS A 175 -11.13 8.87 -14.90
C HIS A 175 -12.52 9.42 -15.27
N TYR A 176 -12.77 10.71 -15.05
CA TYR A 176 -14.07 11.33 -15.36
C TYR A 176 -14.17 11.84 -16.80
N PHE A 177 -13.06 12.23 -17.41
CA PHE A 177 -13.06 12.94 -18.69
C PHE A 177 -12.54 12.12 -19.89
N THR A 178 -12.01 10.90 -19.67
CA THR A 178 -11.45 10.07 -20.74
C THR A 178 -12.06 8.67 -20.78
N ARG A 179 -11.83 7.95 -21.89
CA ARG A 179 -12.23 6.54 -22.05
C ARG A 179 -11.08 5.56 -21.75
N ILE A 180 -10.06 6.00 -21.01
CA ILE A 180 -8.94 5.14 -20.62
C ILE A 180 -9.48 4.00 -19.75
N SER A 181 -8.89 2.81 -19.90
CA SER A 181 -9.27 1.63 -19.11
C SER A 181 -9.20 1.92 -17.61
N GLY A 182 -10.31 1.69 -16.89
CA GLY A 182 -10.36 1.84 -15.44
C GLY A 182 -9.34 0.98 -14.70
N VAL A 183 -8.94 -0.16 -15.27
CA VAL A 183 -7.87 -1.01 -14.72
C VAL A 183 -6.50 -0.32 -14.79
N LEU A 184 -6.20 0.39 -15.89
CA LEU A 184 -4.95 1.14 -16.02
C LEU A 184 -4.91 2.33 -15.07
N LEU A 185 -6.00 3.09 -14.99
CA LEU A 185 -6.11 4.22 -14.07
C LEU A 185 -6.02 3.76 -12.61
N PHE A 186 -6.64 2.62 -12.27
CA PHE A 186 -6.53 2.02 -10.95
C PHE A 186 -5.08 1.68 -10.62
N TRP A 187 -4.37 0.95 -11.48
CA TRP A 187 -2.98 0.57 -11.21
C TRP A 187 -2.06 1.78 -11.17
N GLY A 188 -2.27 2.78 -12.03
CA GLY A 188 -1.55 4.05 -11.98
C GLY A 188 -1.74 4.76 -10.64
N ALA A 189 -2.99 4.93 -10.19
CA ALA A 189 -3.28 5.53 -8.89
C ALA A 189 -2.72 4.69 -7.74
N PHE A 190 -2.91 3.37 -7.78
CA PHE A 190 -2.47 2.47 -6.74
C PHE A 190 -0.95 2.51 -6.56
N VAL A 191 -0.19 2.46 -7.66
CA VAL A 191 1.28 2.56 -7.64
C VAL A 191 1.71 3.93 -7.12
N LEU A 192 1.08 5.02 -7.58
CA LEU A 192 1.45 6.40 -7.17
C LEU A 192 1.04 6.75 -5.74
N THR A 193 0.04 6.10 -5.15
CA THR A 193 -0.30 6.35 -3.73
C THR A 193 0.79 5.91 -2.76
N ARG A 194 1.70 5.02 -3.16
CA ARG A 194 2.85 4.66 -2.33
C ARG A 194 3.89 5.79 -2.23
N PRO A 195 4.50 6.28 -3.33
CA PRO A 195 5.46 7.37 -3.24
C PRO A 195 4.81 8.64 -2.66
N PHE A 196 3.51 8.85 -2.88
CA PHE A 196 2.78 9.91 -2.19
C PHE A 196 2.78 9.71 -0.66
N GLY A 197 2.42 8.51 -0.18
CA GLY A 197 2.45 8.22 1.25
C GLY A 197 3.85 8.27 1.86
N ALA A 198 4.89 7.87 1.12
CA ALA A 198 6.28 7.95 1.58
C ALA A 198 6.73 9.41 1.71
N THR A 199 6.59 10.21 0.65
CA THR A 199 6.94 11.65 0.66
C THR A 199 6.17 12.43 1.72
N VAL A 200 4.89 12.12 1.94
CA VAL A 200 4.10 12.72 3.04
C VAL A 200 4.58 12.23 4.40
N GLY A 201 4.85 10.94 4.57
CA GLY A 201 5.37 10.38 5.82
C GLY A 201 6.71 11.02 6.22
N ASP A 202 7.60 11.20 5.27
CA ASP A 202 8.87 11.88 5.47
C ASP A 202 8.71 13.37 5.73
N LEU A 203 7.80 14.03 5.00
CA LEU A 203 7.46 15.42 5.26
C LEU A 203 6.98 15.60 6.70
N LEU A 204 6.22 14.66 7.26
CA LEU A 204 5.77 14.72 8.65
C LEU A 204 6.91 14.45 9.64
N THR A 205 7.75 13.45 9.36
CA THR A 205 8.66 12.87 10.37
C THR A 205 10.08 13.43 10.35
N LYS A 206 10.64 13.74 9.16
CA LYS A 206 12.05 14.12 9.02
C LYS A 206 12.32 15.53 9.59
N PRO A 207 13.59 15.85 9.93
CA PRO A 207 13.97 17.16 10.45
C PRO A 207 13.67 18.32 9.48
N THR A 208 13.40 19.50 10.03
CA THR A 208 13.19 20.75 9.27
C THR A 208 14.38 21.12 8.39
N ALA A 209 15.60 20.80 8.82
CA ALA A 209 16.81 20.99 8.02
C ALA A 209 16.82 20.20 6.69
N LYS A 210 16.03 19.12 6.59
CA LYS A 210 15.83 18.34 5.35
C LYS A 210 14.50 18.65 4.66
N GLY A 211 13.75 19.65 5.13
CA GLY A 211 12.45 20.02 4.59
C GLY A 211 11.25 19.28 5.18
N GLY A 212 11.41 18.56 6.29
CA GLY A 212 10.31 17.93 7.04
C GLY A 212 9.74 18.81 8.16
N LEU A 213 8.69 18.35 8.85
CA LEU A 213 8.00 19.05 9.94
C LEU A 213 8.49 18.64 11.33
N ALA A 214 9.42 17.69 11.42
CA ALA A 214 10.03 17.20 12.66
C ALA A 214 9.01 16.71 13.73
N LEU A 215 7.87 16.15 13.31
CA LEU A 215 6.87 15.58 14.23
C LEU A 215 7.31 14.24 14.85
N GLY A 216 8.38 13.65 14.31
CA GLY A 216 8.94 12.40 14.77
C GLY A 216 8.16 11.16 14.31
N THR A 217 8.87 10.05 14.22
CA THR A 217 8.37 8.76 13.73
C THR A 217 7.39 8.10 14.70
N VAL A 218 7.65 8.19 16.02
CA VAL A 218 6.81 7.57 17.06
C VAL A 218 5.40 8.18 17.07
N GLY A 219 5.29 9.50 17.19
CA GLY A 219 4.01 10.20 17.24
C GLY A 219 3.22 10.04 15.94
N SER A 220 3.87 10.26 14.80
CA SER A 220 3.24 10.12 13.48
C SER A 220 2.73 8.69 13.25
N SER A 221 3.53 7.67 13.56
CA SER A 221 3.12 6.26 13.43
C SER A 221 1.96 5.92 14.36
N ALA A 222 1.97 6.40 15.61
CA ALA A 222 0.89 6.14 16.57
C ALA A 222 -0.44 6.74 16.12
N VAL A 223 -0.44 7.98 15.62
CA VAL A 223 -1.65 8.65 15.09
C VAL A 223 -2.16 7.93 13.84
N LEU A 224 -1.29 7.63 12.88
CA LEU A 224 -1.67 6.93 11.65
C LEU A 224 -2.21 5.53 11.92
N LEU A 225 -1.59 4.81 12.86
CA LEU A 225 -2.08 3.52 13.33
C LEU A 225 -3.46 3.64 13.99
N GLY A 226 -3.66 4.64 14.85
CA GLY A 226 -4.94 4.90 15.50
C GLY A 226 -6.06 5.19 14.50
N VAL A 227 -5.81 6.05 13.52
CA VAL A 227 -6.75 6.34 12.42
C VAL A 227 -7.07 5.09 11.62
N LEU A 228 -6.06 4.30 11.25
CA LEU A 228 -6.26 3.08 10.48
C LEU A 228 -7.05 2.03 11.27
N VAL A 229 -6.75 1.82 12.56
CA VAL A 229 -7.48 0.90 13.43
C VAL A 229 -8.93 1.34 13.59
N ALA A 230 -9.20 2.63 13.78
CA ALA A 230 -10.55 3.16 13.88
C ALA A 230 -11.35 2.94 12.58
N MET A 231 -10.74 3.18 11.42
CA MET A 231 -11.36 2.96 10.12
C MET A 231 -11.63 1.48 9.84
N VAL A 232 -10.70 0.60 10.21
CA VAL A 232 -10.88 -0.86 10.10
C VAL A 232 -11.99 -1.34 11.03
N ALA A 233 -12.03 -0.86 12.28
CA ALA A 233 -13.08 -1.18 13.22
C ALA A 233 -14.46 -0.72 12.70
N TYR A 234 -14.54 0.51 12.17
CA TYR A 234 -15.75 1.00 11.52
C TYR A 234 -16.18 0.12 10.34
N ALA A 235 -15.24 -0.27 9.47
CA ALA A 235 -15.53 -1.16 8.34
C ALA A 235 -16.03 -2.54 8.80
N MET A 236 -15.47 -3.09 9.88
CA MET A 236 -15.95 -4.33 10.49
C MET A 236 -17.37 -4.20 11.04
N LEU A 237 -17.68 -3.10 11.74
CA LEU A 237 -19.01 -2.82 12.27
C LEU A 237 -20.04 -2.59 11.15
N ALA A 238 -19.69 -1.85 10.11
CA ALA A 238 -20.54 -1.64 8.95
C ALA A 238 -20.86 -2.97 8.23
N GLN A 239 -19.86 -3.85 8.08
CA GLN A 239 -20.06 -5.18 7.51
C GLN A 239 -20.98 -6.07 8.38
N GLN A 240 -20.89 -5.96 9.70
CA GLN A 240 -21.79 -6.68 10.63
C GLN A 240 -23.23 -6.16 10.52
N ARG A 241 -23.44 -4.85 10.43
CA ARG A 241 -24.77 -4.24 10.26
C ARG A 241 -25.44 -4.69 8.96
N GLN A 242 -24.70 -4.75 7.86
CA GLN A 242 -25.22 -5.26 6.58
C GLN A 242 -25.57 -6.75 6.63
N ARG A 243 -24.81 -7.57 7.39
CA ARG A 243 -25.16 -8.99 7.60
C ARG A 243 -26.43 -9.17 8.44
N GLY A 244 -26.63 -8.33 9.45
CA GLY A 244 -27.84 -8.32 10.29
C GLY A 244 -29.11 -7.86 9.57
N MET A 245 -28.99 -7.17 8.42
CA MET A 245 -30.12 -6.76 7.58
C MET A 245 -30.50 -7.78 6.50
N THR A 246 -29.90 -8.99 6.50
CA THR A 246 -30.44 -10.07 5.69
C THR A 246 -31.70 -10.55 6.44
N PRO A 247 -32.93 -10.35 5.93
CA PRO A 247 -34.09 -10.90 6.60
C PRO A 247 -33.87 -12.40 6.70
N ALA A 248 -34.01 -12.94 7.91
CA ALA A 248 -34.15 -14.36 8.11
C ALA A 248 -35.16 -14.82 7.06
N ARG A 249 -34.74 -15.72 6.15
CA ARG A 249 -35.70 -16.42 5.28
C ARG A 249 -36.80 -16.88 6.21
N VAL A 250 -37.99 -16.31 6.02
CA VAL A 250 -39.19 -16.76 6.70
C VAL A 250 -39.20 -18.26 6.52
N ALA A 251 -39.03 -18.96 7.62
CA ALA A 251 -39.28 -20.38 7.66
C ALA A 251 -40.77 -20.52 7.34
N GLN A 252 -41.09 -20.75 6.07
CA GLN A 252 -42.31 -21.48 5.75
C GLN A 252 -42.06 -22.92 6.20
N ARG A 253 -42.28 -23.14 7.50
CA ARG A 253 -42.86 -24.38 8.01
C ARG A 253 -44.32 -24.38 7.54
N VAL A 254 -44.73 -25.36 6.75
CA VAL A 254 -45.35 -26.63 7.16
C VAL A 254 -46.83 -26.56 6.75
N ASP A 255 -47.17 -27.49 5.85
CA ASP A 255 -48.44 -28.21 5.67
C ASP A 255 -49.76 -27.41 5.62
N ASP A 256 -50.37 -27.36 4.43
CA ASP A 256 -51.55 -28.19 4.07
C ASP A 256 -51.79 -28.16 2.55
#